data_AF-A0A957IFL8-F1
#
_entry.id   AF-A0A957IFL8-F1
#
_cell.length_a   1.000
_cell.length_b   1.000
_cell.length_c   1.000
_cell.angle_alpha   90.00
_cell.angle_beta   90.00
_cell.angle_gamma   90.00
#
_symmetry.space_group_name_H-M   'P 1'
#
loop_
_entity.id
_entity.type
_entity.pdbx_description
1 polymer ?
#
loop_
_entity_poly.entity_id
_entity_poly.type
_entity_poly.pdbx_seq_one_letter_code
_entity_poly.pdbx_strand_id
1 'polypeptide(L)'
;MFKKIIYFGLGLADLLLESINSWAEKGEAYLEKQAEVELEKIDVVVGETEDIEIETAVTPDDLTTITGIGPTFAKRFYAAGITTFEQLAELTPVEAKEISQAADWQADPEEWIAQAKTHLLVVT
;
A
#
# COMPACT_ATOMS: atom_id res chain seq x y z
N MET A 1 6.19 28.85 0.18
CA MET A 1 6.13 28.53 1.62
C MET A 1 5.83 27.04 1.78
N PHE A 2 6.84 26.18 1.86
CA PHE A 2 6.65 24.80 2.30
C PHE A 2 7.65 24.53 3.42
N LYS A 3 7.12 24.31 4.62
CA LYS A 3 7.89 24.17 5.86
C LYS A 3 8.45 22.74 5.96
N LYS A 4 9.78 22.65 5.83
CA LYS A 4 10.74 21.89 6.65
C LYS A 4 10.26 20.54 7.21
N ILE A 5 10.68 19.44 6.59
CA ILE A 5 10.88 18.16 7.27
C ILE A 5 12.31 18.18 7.82
N ILE A 6 12.46 18.14 9.14
CA ILE A 6 13.77 18.09 9.82
C ILE A 6 14.12 16.62 10.02
N TYR A 7 15.12 16.12 9.28
CA TYR A 7 15.82 14.88 9.59
C TYR A 7 17.07 15.21 10.43
N PHE A 8 17.13 14.68 11.64
CA PHE A 8 18.29 14.68 12.54
C PHE A 8 18.47 13.18 12.87
N GLY A 9 19.55 12.47 12.58
CA GLY A 9 20.87 12.81 12.10
C GLY A 9 21.75 11.66 12.58
N LEU A 10 22.17 10.78 11.67
CA LEU A 10 23.29 9.84 11.87
C LEU A 10 23.78 9.37 10.48
N GLY A 11 24.62 10.22 9.88
CA GLY A 11 25.88 9.78 9.28
C GLY A 11 25.87 8.88 8.04
N LEU A 12 25.25 9.30 6.94
CA LEU A 12 25.64 8.94 5.56
C LEU A 12 25.38 10.15 4.66
N ALA A 13 26.26 11.15 4.69
CA ALA A 13 27.28 11.34 3.64
C ALA A 13 26.69 11.74 2.27
N ASP A 14 26.61 13.06 2.03
CA ASP A 14 27.22 13.77 0.90
C ASP A 14 27.17 13.21 -0.55
N LEU A 15 26.26 12.30 -0.89
CA LEU A 15 26.31 11.62 -2.21
C LEU A 15 25.01 11.57 -3.02
N LEU A 16 23.98 12.35 -2.68
CA LEU A 16 22.71 12.33 -3.41
C LEU A 16 22.04 13.71 -3.52
N LEU A 17 22.80 14.76 -3.87
CA LEU A 17 22.20 16.07 -4.18
C LEU A 17 22.40 16.52 -5.63
N GLU A 18 23.33 15.92 -6.40
CA GLU A 18 23.41 16.13 -7.86
C GLU A 18 22.52 15.17 -8.66
N SER A 19 22.13 14.02 -8.10
CA SER A 19 21.30 13.03 -8.80
C SER A 19 19.82 13.43 -8.91
N ILE A 20 19.33 14.25 -7.99
CA ILE A 20 17.89 14.59 -7.91
C ILE A 20 17.47 15.60 -8.99
N ASN A 21 18.36 16.50 -9.44
CA ASN A 21 18.01 17.52 -10.45
C ASN A 21 18.15 17.07 -11.91
N SER A 22 18.76 15.91 -12.19
CA SER A 22 18.89 15.33 -13.54
C SER A 22 17.64 14.54 -13.99
N TRP A 23 16.82 14.13 -13.02
CA TRP A 23 15.66 13.25 -13.21
C TRP A 23 14.32 14.01 -13.26
N ALA A 24 14.34 15.30 -13.58
CA ALA A 24 13.12 16.11 -13.74
C ALA A 24 12.87 16.52 -15.20
N GLU A 25 13.91 16.74 -16.00
CA GLU A 25 13.73 17.13 -17.41
C GLU A 25 13.60 15.93 -18.37
N LYS A 26 14.15 14.77 -18.01
CA LYS A 26 14.01 13.58 -18.85
C LYS A 26 12.62 12.98 -18.78
N GLY A 27 11.92 13.09 -17.65
CA GLY A 27 10.62 12.45 -17.43
C GLY A 27 9.50 12.97 -18.34
N GLU A 28 9.46 14.27 -18.62
CA GLU A 28 8.36 14.86 -19.40
C GLU A 28 8.41 14.47 -20.89
N ALA A 29 9.58 14.19 -21.45
CA ALA A 29 9.73 13.71 -22.83
C ALA A 29 9.32 12.22 -23.01
N TYR A 30 9.29 11.42 -21.94
CA TYR A 30 8.85 10.02 -22.01
C TYR A 30 7.32 9.88 -22.04
N LEU A 31 6.59 10.84 -21.47
CA LEU A 31 5.14 10.74 -21.29
C LEU A 31 4.33 11.12 -22.54
N GLU A 32 4.86 11.96 -23.42
CA GLU A 32 4.17 12.32 -24.68
C GLU A 32 4.27 11.20 -25.74
N LYS A 33 5.40 10.49 -25.80
CA LYS A 33 5.62 9.43 -26.80
C LYS A 33 4.85 8.14 -26.51
N GLN A 34 4.42 7.94 -25.27
CA GLN A 34 3.71 6.73 -24.82
C GLN A 34 2.19 6.87 -24.95
N ALA A 35 1.64 8.08 -25.06
CA ALA A 35 0.19 8.29 -25.08
C ALA A 35 -0.48 8.10 -26.45
N GLU A 36 0.28 8.03 -27.56
CA GLU A 36 -0.28 7.99 -28.92
C GLU A 36 -0.40 6.56 -29.51
N VAL A 37 0.09 5.53 -28.80
CA VAL A 37 0.23 4.16 -29.35
C VAL A 37 -0.91 3.21 -28.94
N GLU A 38 -1.76 3.55 -27.95
CA GLU A 38 -2.61 2.54 -27.28
C GLU A 38 -4.10 2.91 -27.18
N LEU A 39 -4.78 3.15 -28.31
CA LEU A 39 -6.26 3.14 -28.36
C LEU A 39 -6.85 2.30 -29.50
N GLU A 40 -6.05 1.57 -30.25
CA GLU A 40 -6.53 0.79 -31.40
C GLU A 40 -5.96 -0.63 -31.38
N LYS A 41 -6.61 -1.52 -30.62
CA LYS A 41 -6.87 -2.95 -30.93
C LYS A 41 -7.29 -3.71 -29.67
N ILE A 42 -8.59 -3.72 -29.38
CA ILE A 42 -9.19 -4.77 -28.56
C ILE A 42 -9.74 -5.82 -29.52
N ASP A 43 -8.97 -6.88 -29.69
CA ASP A 43 -9.41 -8.18 -30.18
C ASP A 43 -8.59 -9.20 -29.39
N VAL A 44 -9.12 -9.69 -28.27
CA VAL A 44 -8.47 -10.77 -27.52
C VAL A 44 -9.40 -11.97 -27.42
N VAL A 45 -9.15 -12.85 -28.38
CA VAL A 45 -9.35 -14.29 -28.34
C VAL A 45 -8.58 -14.89 -27.16
N VAL A 46 -9.22 -15.84 -26.47
CA VAL A 46 -8.73 -16.66 -25.37
C VAL A 46 -7.41 -17.38 -25.70
N GLY A 47 -6.44 -17.41 -24.77
CA GLY A 47 -5.39 -18.44 -24.77
C GLY A 47 -4.10 -18.13 -24.01
N GLU A 48 -3.88 -18.89 -22.94
CA GLU A 48 -2.59 -19.24 -22.28
C GLU A 48 -1.74 -18.17 -21.56
N THR A 49 -1.26 -18.63 -20.41
CA THR A 49 -0.67 -17.93 -19.26
C THR A 49 0.82 -17.67 -19.43
N GLU A 50 1.24 -16.40 -19.39
CA GLU A 50 2.55 -15.98 -18.90
C GLU A 50 2.35 -14.69 -18.08
N ASP A 51 2.99 -14.65 -16.92
CA ASP A 51 2.64 -13.87 -15.74
C ASP A 51 2.72 -12.35 -15.98
N ILE A 52 1.57 -11.71 -16.15
CA ILE A 52 1.45 -10.26 -16.11
C ILE A 52 1.04 -9.93 -14.67
N GLU A 53 1.95 -9.35 -13.88
CA GLU A 53 1.59 -8.65 -12.63
C GLU A 53 0.77 -7.41 -13.01
N ILE A 54 -0.51 -7.65 -13.24
CA ILE A 54 -1.50 -6.59 -13.34
C ILE A 54 -1.63 -6.09 -11.90
N GLU A 55 -1.04 -4.93 -11.60
CA GLU A 55 -1.33 -4.17 -10.39
C GLU A 55 -2.81 -3.79 -10.47
N THR A 56 -3.67 -4.72 -10.07
CA THR A 56 -5.10 -4.49 -9.92
C THR A 56 -5.21 -3.31 -8.99
N ALA A 57 -5.87 -2.24 -9.45
CA ALA A 57 -6.15 -1.10 -8.58
C ALA A 57 -7.12 -1.57 -7.49
N VAL A 58 -6.58 -2.20 -6.44
CA VAL A 58 -7.35 -2.70 -5.31
C VAL A 58 -7.86 -1.49 -4.56
N THR A 59 -9.19 -1.36 -4.51
CA THR A 59 -9.81 -0.32 -3.72
C THR A 59 -9.54 -0.63 -2.24
N PRO A 60 -8.96 0.30 -1.45
CA PRO A 60 -8.73 0.08 -0.03
C PRO A 60 -10.03 -0.26 0.70
N ASP A 61 -9.98 -1.29 1.55
CA ASP A 61 -11.09 -1.66 2.41
C ASP A 61 -11.19 -0.71 3.61
N ASP A 62 -12.39 -0.59 4.18
CA ASP A 62 -12.56 0.09 5.46
C ASP A 62 -12.27 -0.85 6.64
N LEU A 63 -11.01 -0.86 7.07
CA LEU A 63 -10.55 -1.64 8.21
C LEU A 63 -11.26 -1.27 9.53
N THR A 64 -11.94 -0.12 9.61
CA THR A 64 -12.70 0.26 10.82
C THR A 64 -13.99 -0.55 11.00
N THR A 65 -14.36 -1.35 10.00
CA THR A 65 -15.45 -2.34 10.09
C THR A 65 -15.12 -3.46 11.09
N ILE A 66 -13.83 -3.76 11.30
CA ILE A 66 -13.38 -4.75 12.27
C ILE A 66 -13.50 -4.18 13.68
N THR A 67 -14.15 -4.95 14.56
CA THR A 67 -14.40 -4.52 15.94
C THR A 67 -13.08 -4.37 16.69
N GLY A 68 -12.88 -3.20 17.29
CA GLY A 68 -11.65 -2.84 18.01
C GLY A 68 -10.62 -2.09 17.15
N ILE A 69 -10.76 -2.09 15.83
CA ILE A 69 -9.95 -1.22 14.94
C ILE A 69 -10.64 0.14 14.83
N GLY A 70 -10.20 1.08 15.66
CA GLY A 70 -10.59 2.48 15.52
C GLY A 70 -9.83 3.20 14.39
N PRO A 71 -10.24 4.44 14.03
CA PRO A 71 -9.59 5.23 12.98
C PRO A 71 -8.07 5.43 13.16
N THR A 72 -7.60 5.43 14.41
CA THR A 72 -6.16 5.54 14.72
C THR A 72 -5.39 4.30 14.31
N PHE A 73 -5.92 3.10 14.58
CA PHE A 73 -5.27 1.85 14.21
C PHE A 73 -5.36 1.61 12.71
N ALA A 74 -6.51 1.87 12.09
CA ALA A 74 -6.67 1.82 10.64
C ALA A 74 -5.64 2.71 9.92
N LYS A 75 -5.44 3.96 10.37
CA LYS A 75 -4.39 4.83 9.81
C LYS A 75 -2.98 4.26 9.92
N ARG A 76 -2.67 3.54 11.00
CA ARG A 76 -1.35 2.89 11.18
C ARG A 76 -1.17 1.72 10.22
N PHE A 77 -2.21 0.91 10.05
CA PHE A 77 -2.22 -0.15 9.04
C PHE A 77 -2.07 0.40 7.62
N TYR A 78 -2.85 1.43 7.26
CA TYR A 78 -2.74 2.09 5.96
C TYR A 78 -1.36 2.69 5.71
N ALA A 79 -0.76 3.33 6.73
CA ALA A 79 0.60 3.86 6.64
C ALA A 79 1.67 2.77 6.48
N ALA A 80 1.39 1.55 6.93
CA ALA A 80 2.24 0.37 6.74
C ALA A 80 1.95 -0.39 5.43
N GLY A 81 1.04 0.12 4.58
CA GLY A 81 0.66 -0.51 3.31
C GLY A 81 -0.41 -1.61 3.43
N ILE A 82 -0.94 -1.84 4.64
CA ILE A 82 -2.03 -2.79 4.90
C ILE A 82 -3.34 -2.05 4.71
N THR A 83 -3.94 -2.22 3.55
CA THR A 83 -5.10 -1.47 3.06
C THR A 83 -6.33 -2.33 2.80
N THR A 84 -6.20 -3.66 2.83
CA THR A 84 -7.30 -4.59 2.58
C THR A 84 -7.50 -5.57 3.73
N PHE A 85 -8.68 -6.17 3.81
CA PHE A 85 -8.97 -7.26 4.76
C PHE A 85 -8.09 -8.48 4.47
N GLU A 86 -7.76 -8.73 3.21
CA GLU A 86 -6.85 -9.81 2.80
C GLU A 86 -5.46 -9.62 3.39
N GLN A 87 -4.85 -8.45 3.18
CA GLN A 87 -3.53 -8.13 3.72
C GLN A 87 -3.52 -8.19 5.26
N LEU A 88 -4.58 -7.72 5.90
CA LEU A 88 -4.69 -7.79 7.36
C LEU A 88 -4.86 -9.25 7.86
N ALA A 89 -5.57 -10.09 7.13
CA ALA A 89 -5.80 -11.50 7.45
C ALA A 89 -4.53 -12.37 7.32
N GLU A 90 -3.57 -11.93 6.51
CA GLU A 90 -2.27 -12.59 6.30
C GLU A 90 -1.24 -12.26 7.40
N LEU A 91 -1.43 -11.17 8.14
CA LEU A 91 -0.51 -10.81 9.22
C LEU A 91 -0.50 -11.85 10.34
N THR A 92 0.64 -11.96 11.01
CA THR A 92 0.72 -12.59 12.32
C THR A 92 0.22 -11.64 13.42
N PRO A 93 -0.24 -12.16 14.57
CA PRO A 93 -0.65 -11.33 15.69
C PRO A 93 0.47 -10.39 16.20
N VAL A 94 1.72 -10.84 16.09
CA VAL A 94 2.91 -10.06 16.45
C VAL A 94 3.07 -8.88 15.51
N GLU A 95 3.06 -9.11 14.20
CA GLU A 95 3.18 -8.03 13.19
C GLU A 95 2.03 -7.03 13.30
N ALA A 96 0.79 -7.52 13.45
CA ALA A 96 -0.37 -6.67 13.63
C ALA A 96 -0.26 -5.79 14.90
N LYS A 97 0.30 -6.33 15.99
CA LYS A 97 0.59 -5.58 17.22
C LYS A 97 1.70 -4.54 17.00
N GLU A 98 2.77 -4.90 16.31
CA GLU A 98 3.90 -4.01 16.04
C GLU A 98 3.49 -2.82 15.16
N ILE A 99 2.72 -3.08 14.10
CA ILE A 99 2.18 -2.04 13.20
C ILE A 99 1.17 -1.16 13.94
N SER A 100 0.22 -1.78 14.65
CA SER A 100 -0.82 -1.03 15.36
C SER A 100 -0.29 -0.26 16.56
N GLN A 101 0.86 -0.64 17.14
CA GLN A 101 1.43 -0.09 18.38
C GLN A 101 0.39 0.00 19.51
N ALA A 102 -0.52 -0.97 19.56
CA ALA A 102 -1.57 -1.02 20.57
C ALA A 102 -1.04 -1.63 21.87
N ALA A 103 -1.51 -1.14 23.01
CA ALA A 103 -1.27 -1.80 24.28
C ALA A 103 -2.14 -3.07 24.38
N ASP A 104 -1.68 -4.05 25.16
CA ASP A 104 -2.34 -5.35 25.31
C ASP A 104 -3.79 -5.29 25.80
N TRP A 105 -4.16 -4.23 26.52
CA TRP A 105 -5.52 -4.03 27.04
C TRP A 105 -6.42 -3.25 26.07
N GLN A 106 -5.87 -2.72 24.96
CA GLN A 106 -6.59 -1.89 23.99
C GLN A 106 -6.99 -2.64 22.74
N ALA A 107 -6.27 -3.72 22.42
CA ALA A 107 -6.37 -4.40 21.14
C ALA A 107 -6.17 -5.90 21.31
N ASP A 108 -6.88 -6.64 20.48
CA ASP A 108 -6.71 -8.07 20.32
C ASP A 108 -6.37 -8.34 18.84
N PRO A 109 -5.06 -8.41 18.49
CA PRO A 109 -4.63 -8.61 17.10
C PRO A 109 -5.09 -9.95 16.51
N GLU A 110 -5.22 -11.01 17.34
CA GLU A 110 -5.71 -12.31 16.89
C GLU A 110 -7.16 -12.21 16.43
N GLU A 111 -7.98 -11.52 17.22
CA GLU A 111 -9.38 -11.27 16.92
C GLU A 111 -9.55 -10.41 15.65
N TRP A 112 -8.70 -9.39 15.46
CA TRP A 112 -8.71 -8.59 14.23
C TRP A 112 -8.43 -9.41 12.98
N ILE A 113 -7.42 -10.28 13.04
CA ILE A 113 -7.07 -11.20 11.94
C ILE A 113 -8.22 -12.18 11.65
N ALA A 114 -8.86 -12.72 12.69
CA ALA A 114 -10.00 -13.62 12.56
C ALA A 114 -11.23 -12.93 11.92
N GLN A 115 -11.54 -11.70 12.32
CA GLN A 115 -12.62 -10.91 11.73
C GLN A 115 -12.31 -10.53 10.28
N ALA A 116 -11.07 -10.15 9.96
CA ALA A 116 -10.65 -9.87 8.59
C ALA A 116 -10.91 -11.08 7.67
N LYS A 117 -10.55 -12.30 8.11
CA LYS A 117 -10.87 -13.55 7.40
C LYS A 117 -12.37 -13.77 7.22
N THR A 118 -13.16 -13.42 8.23
CA THR A 118 -14.63 -13.53 8.15
C THR A 118 -15.20 -12.59 7.09
N HIS A 119 -14.68 -11.36 6.97
CA HIS A 119 -15.09 -10.42 5.94
C HIS A 119 -14.79 -10.93 4.52
N LEU A 120 -13.70 -11.68 4.32
CA LEU A 120 -13.39 -12.31 3.03
C LEU A 120 -14.39 -13.41 2.65
N LEU A 121 -14.85 -14.19 3.63
CA LEU A 121 -15.74 -15.34 3.39
C LEU A 121 -17.20 -14.94 3.11
N VAL A 122 -17.61 -13.71 3.44
CA VAL A 122 -19.00 -13.25 3.27
C VAL A 122 -19.22 -12.56 1.92
N VAL A 123 -18.15 -12.28 1.16
CA VAL A 123 -18.21 -11.57 -0.14
C VAL A 123 -18.42 -12.52 -1.34
N THR A 124 -18.50 -13.84 -1.10
CA THR A 124 -18.86 -14.87 -2.11
C THR A 124 -20.36 -15.10 -2.22
#